data_AF-X1J3L6-F1
#
_entry.id   AF-X1J3L6-F1
#
_cell.length_a   1.000
_cell.length_b   1.000
_cell.length_c   1.000
_cell.angle_alpha   90.00
_cell.angle_beta   90.00
_cell.angle_gamma   90.00
#
_symmetry.space_group_name_H-M   'P 1'
#
loop_
_entity.id
_entity.type
_entity.pdbx_description
1 polymer ?
#
loop_
_entity_poly.entity_id
_entity_poly.type
_entity_poly.pdbx_seq_one_letter_code
_entity_poly.pdbx_strand_id
1 'polypeptide(L)'
;GYSFFFELTKEQLDIALKKLWHDMRFSSVYLAKDIGVEVRLPFLDPQFKALATDLDVGLKVKSERGQVWGKWILRKAFEDIMPQEIVWRVKAPIEVGTGTTILPSLFNSRISDLEFSEKKMSYLNEDRVVIRSKEHLFYYEIYRSMIGVPYMSAGNGKACPDCGSNVKERTSFCKTCGAYPI
;
A
#
# COMPACT_ATOMS: atom_id res chain seq x y z
N GLY A 1 10.18 -4.63 -9.43
CA GLY A 1 9.35 -5.15 -8.32
C GLY A 1 9.59 -4.30 -7.09
N TYR A 2 9.09 -4.72 -5.92
CA TYR A 2 9.45 -4.10 -4.64
C TYR A 2 10.91 -4.45 -4.30
N SER A 3 11.73 -3.46 -3.94
CA SER A 3 13.17 -3.65 -3.67
C SER A 3 13.43 -4.53 -2.45
N PHE A 4 12.57 -4.47 -1.43
CA PHE A 4 12.66 -5.32 -0.24
C PHE A 4 12.45 -6.82 -0.50
N PHE A 5 12.12 -7.23 -1.73
CA PHE A 5 12.10 -8.63 -2.14
C PHE A 5 13.42 -9.12 -2.74
N PHE A 6 14.37 -8.23 -3.01
CA PHE A 6 15.57 -8.56 -3.79
C PHE A 6 16.60 -9.37 -3.01
N GLU A 7 16.56 -9.30 -1.68
CA GLU A 7 17.48 -9.98 -0.78
C GLU A 7 16.88 -11.24 -0.13
N LEU A 8 15.62 -11.55 -0.44
CA LEU A 8 14.92 -12.71 0.13
C LEU A 8 15.35 -14.00 -0.56
N THR A 9 15.46 -15.09 0.22
CA THR A 9 15.54 -16.44 -0.36
C THR A 9 14.26 -16.79 -1.12
N LYS A 10 14.29 -17.85 -1.94
CA LYS A 10 13.10 -18.30 -2.67
C LYS A 10 11.92 -18.59 -1.73
N GLU A 11 12.18 -19.24 -0.61
CA GLU A 11 11.18 -19.63 0.38
C GLU A 11 10.59 -18.40 1.08
N GLN A 12 11.46 -17.45 1.48
CA GLN A 12 11.03 -16.19 2.09
C GLN A 12 10.21 -15.35 1.11
N LEU A 13 10.63 -15.30 -0.16
CA LEU A 13 9.94 -14.58 -1.22
C LEU A 13 8.56 -15.17 -1.49
N ASP A 14 8.44 -16.50 -1.54
CA ASP A 14 7.16 -17.19 -1.73
C ASP A 14 6.17 -16.87 -0.60
N ILE A 15 6.62 -16.97 0.67
CA ILE A 15 5.81 -16.62 1.84
C ILE A 15 5.36 -15.15 1.78
N ALA A 16 6.31 -14.24 1.49
CA ALA A 16 6.02 -12.81 1.43
C ALA A 16 5.04 -12.45 0.31
N LEU A 17 5.17 -13.07 -0.86
CA LEU A 17 4.26 -12.89 -1.98
C LEU A 17 2.86 -13.44 -1.68
N LYS A 18 2.74 -14.63 -1.08
CA LYS A 18 1.45 -15.20 -0.65
C LYS A 18 0.72 -14.29 0.32
N LYS A 19 1.43 -13.71 1.30
CA LYS A 19 0.88 -12.72 2.23
C LYS A 19 0.40 -11.47 1.49
N LEU A 20 1.22 -10.93 0.58
CA LEU A 20 0.87 -9.75 -0.21
C LEU A 20 -0.37 -9.98 -1.09
N TRP A 21 -0.49 -11.15 -1.72
CA TRP A 21 -1.63 -11.49 -2.59
C TRP A 21 -2.94 -11.68 -1.84
N HIS A 22 -2.88 -12.13 -0.59
CA HIS A 22 -4.06 -12.23 0.26
C HIS A 22 -4.53 -10.83 0.73
N ASP A 23 -3.60 -9.92 1.01
CA ASP A 23 -3.93 -8.64 1.67
C ASP A 23 -4.18 -7.49 0.68
N MET A 24 -3.80 -7.63 -0.59
CA MET A 24 -3.91 -6.57 -1.60
C MET A 24 -5.33 -6.03 -1.76
N ARG A 25 -5.42 -4.71 -1.91
CA ARG A 25 -6.67 -3.98 -2.16
C ARG A 25 -6.37 -2.86 -3.15
N PHE A 26 -7.32 -2.59 -4.03
CA PHE A 26 -7.18 -1.57 -5.06
C PHE A 26 -8.26 -0.50 -4.85
N SER A 27 -7.84 0.73 -4.56
CA SER A 27 -8.75 1.88 -4.38
C SER A 27 -9.52 2.21 -5.66
N SER A 28 -8.94 1.92 -6.83
CA SER A 28 -9.56 2.13 -8.14
C SER A 28 -10.94 1.50 -8.28
N VAL A 29 -11.17 0.33 -7.66
CA VAL A 29 -12.46 -0.37 -7.72
C VAL A 29 -13.58 0.45 -7.04
N TYR A 30 -13.27 1.05 -5.89
CA TYR A 30 -14.23 1.85 -5.12
C TYR A 30 -14.46 3.20 -5.78
N LEU A 31 -13.37 3.88 -6.15
CA LEU A 31 -13.44 5.18 -6.80
C LEU A 31 -14.21 5.13 -8.11
N ALA A 32 -13.95 4.11 -8.94
CA ALA A 32 -14.61 3.96 -10.23
C ALA A 32 -16.12 3.72 -10.08
N LYS A 33 -16.53 2.92 -9.08
CA LYS A 33 -17.95 2.74 -8.76
C LYS A 33 -18.63 4.07 -8.45
N ASP A 34 -18.00 4.92 -7.64
CA ASP A 34 -18.59 6.18 -7.20
C ASP A 34 -18.71 7.22 -8.34
N ILE A 35 -17.87 7.12 -9.38
CA ILE A 35 -17.91 7.99 -10.56
C ILE A 35 -18.56 7.34 -11.79
N GLY A 36 -19.17 6.15 -11.65
CA GLY A 36 -19.86 5.46 -12.75
C GLY A 36 -18.95 4.90 -13.85
N VAL A 37 -17.70 4.57 -13.52
CA VAL A 37 -16.70 4.01 -14.43
C VAL A 37 -16.47 2.52 -14.16
N GLU A 38 -16.39 1.71 -15.21
CA GLU A 38 -16.01 0.29 -15.10
C GLU A 38 -14.48 0.14 -15.00
N VAL A 39 -14.00 -0.62 -14.03
CA VAL A 39 -12.58 -0.99 -13.89
C VAL A 39 -12.40 -2.48 -14.16
N ARG A 40 -11.56 -2.79 -15.15
CA ARG A 40 -11.10 -4.16 -15.42
C ARG A 40 -9.69 -4.34 -14.89
N LEU A 41 -9.45 -5.44 -14.17
CA LEU A 41 -8.15 -5.79 -13.58
C LEU A 41 -7.67 -7.13 -14.13
N PRO A 42 -7.15 -7.20 -15.37
CA PRO A 42 -6.79 -8.48 -16.02
C PRO A 42 -5.78 -9.32 -15.22
N PHE A 43 -4.85 -8.67 -14.51
CA PHE A 43 -3.88 -9.35 -13.65
C PHE A 43 -4.51 -10.03 -12.41
N LEU A 44 -5.79 -9.76 -12.13
CA LEU A 44 -6.55 -10.43 -11.07
C LEU A 44 -7.51 -11.50 -11.60
N ASP A 45 -7.53 -11.74 -12.91
CA ASP A 45 -8.29 -12.86 -13.49
C ASP A 45 -7.89 -14.17 -12.80
N PRO A 46 -8.84 -15.05 -12.42
CA PRO A 46 -8.53 -16.29 -11.70
C PRO A 46 -7.55 -17.21 -12.43
N GLN A 47 -7.65 -17.32 -13.76
CA GLN A 47 -6.76 -18.17 -14.56
C GLN A 47 -5.37 -17.57 -14.64
N PHE A 48 -5.29 -16.26 -14.88
CA PHE A 48 -4.01 -15.54 -14.86
C PHE A 48 -3.33 -15.64 -13.49
N LYS A 49 -4.10 -15.48 -12.41
CA LYS A 49 -3.59 -15.64 -11.04
C LYS A 49 -3.06 -17.04 -10.80
N ALA A 50 -3.81 -18.09 -11.16
CA ALA A 50 -3.38 -19.47 -11.00
C ALA A 50 -2.03 -19.72 -11.68
N LEU A 51 -1.90 -19.31 -12.95
CA LEU A 51 -0.64 -19.36 -13.70
C LEU A 51 0.47 -18.59 -12.98
N ALA A 52 0.23 -17.33 -12.62
CA ALA A 52 1.23 -16.47 -11.99
C ALA A 52 1.68 -17.00 -10.63
N THR A 53 0.80 -17.66 -9.87
CA THR A 53 1.12 -18.26 -8.57
C THR A 53 1.93 -19.55 -8.70
N ASP A 54 1.71 -20.33 -9.75
CA ASP A 54 2.39 -21.61 -10.00
C ASP A 54 3.83 -21.46 -10.52
N LEU A 55 4.13 -20.33 -11.18
CA LEU A 55 5.49 -20.03 -11.66
C LEU A 55 6.54 -20.05 -10.54
N ASP A 56 7.72 -20.63 -10.84
CA ASP A 56 8.90 -20.57 -9.98
C ASP A 56 9.14 -19.14 -9.50
N VAL A 57 9.17 -18.99 -8.18
CA VAL A 57 9.36 -17.72 -7.50
C VAL A 57 10.69 -17.07 -7.88
N GLY A 58 11.71 -17.86 -8.22
CA GLY A 58 13.00 -17.38 -8.75
C GLY A 58 12.92 -16.69 -10.11
N LEU A 59 11.82 -16.87 -10.86
CA LEU A 59 11.56 -16.13 -12.11
C LEU A 59 10.87 -14.79 -11.85
N LYS A 60 10.39 -14.54 -10.62
CA LYS A 60 9.74 -13.28 -10.23
C LYS A 60 10.77 -12.23 -9.81
N VAL A 61 11.92 -12.66 -9.27
CA VAL A 61 13.06 -11.80 -8.89
C VAL A 61 14.35 -12.45 -9.39
N LYS A 62 15.06 -11.81 -10.31
CA LYS A 62 16.27 -12.37 -10.92
C LYS A 62 17.30 -11.29 -11.27
N SER A 63 18.58 -11.63 -11.21
CA SER A 63 19.67 -10.76 -11.68
C SER A 63 19.85 -10.86 -13.19
N GLU A 64 19.90 -9.72 -13.88
CA GLU A 64 20.21 -9.61 -15.30
C GLU A 64 20.81 -8.22 -15.60
N ARG A 65 21.81 -8.15 -16.48
CA ARG A 65 22.50 -6.90 -16.86
C ARG A 65 23.03 -6.11 -15.66
N GLY A 66 23.59 -6.81 -14.66
CA GLY A 66 24.19 -6.20 -13.47
C GLY A 66 23.19 -5.65 -12.44
N GLN A 67 21.88 -5.90 -12.60
CA GLN A 67 20.85 -5.43 -11.67
C GLN A 67 19.87 -6.55 -11.30
N VAL A 68 19.33 -6.50 -10.08
CA VAL A 68 18.22 -7.36 -9.66
C VAL A 68 16.89 -6.78 -10.14
N TRP A 69 16.15 -7.57 -10.90
CA TRP A 69 14.86 -7.22 -11.47
C TRP A 69 13.73 -7.99 -10.82
N GLY A 70 12.81 -7.28 -10.17
CA GLY A 70 11.50 -7.84 -9.85
C GLY A 70 10.55 -7.79 -11.06
N LYS A 71 9.57 -8.70 -11.09
CA LYS A 71 8.70 -9.00 -12.24
C LYS A 71 9.48 -9.49 -13.46
N TRP A 72 10.61 -10.17 -13.25
CA TRP A 72 11.54 -10.53 -14.33
C TRP A 72 10.87 -11.33 -15.45
N ILE A 73 10.13 -12.39 -15.13
CA ILE A 73 9.41 -13.20 -16.13
C ILE A 73 8.40 -12.39 -16.96
N LEU A 74 7.74 -11.40 -16.34
CA LEU A 74 6.82 -10.52 -17.04
C LEU A 74 7.58 -9.60 -18.01
N ARG A 75 8.80 -9.16 -17.66
CA ARG A 75 9.62 -8.34 -18.58
C ARG A 75 10.03 -9.16 -19.80
N LYS A 76 10.49 -10.39 -19.59
CA LYS A 76 10.86 -11.32 -20.68
C LYS A 76 9.70 -11.61 -21.62
N ALA A 77 8.50 -11.83 -21.07
CA ALA A 77 7.32 -12.11 -21.89
C ALA A 77 6.91 -10.98 -22.85
N PHE A 78 7.39 -9.75 -22.63
CA PHE A 78 7.04 -8.58 -23.46
C PHE A 78 8.27 -7.88 -24.06
N GLU A 79 9.48 -8.42 -23.92
CA GLU A 79 10.71 -7.73 -24.35
C GLU A 79 10.81 -7.54 -25.87
N ASP A 80 10.17 -8.43 -26.63
CA ASP A 80 10.10 -8.36 -28.09
C ASP A 80 8.88 -7.57 -28.62
N ILE A 81 8.01 -7.11 -27.71
CA ILE A 81 6.73 -6.45 -28.07
C ILE A 81 6.73 -4.97 -27.66
N MET A 82 7.51 -4.57 -26.66
CA MET A 82 7.56 -3.21 -26.14
C MET A 82 8.99 -2.62 -26.18
N PRO A 83 9.12 -1.27 -26.26
CA PRO A 83 10.43 -0.63 -26.21
C PRO A 83 11.23 -1.00 -24.96
N GLN A 84 12.53 -1.20 -25.11
CA GLN A 84 13.39 -1.70 -24.02
C GLN A 84 13.39 -0.79 -22.79
N GLU A 85 13.34 0.52 -23.00
CA GLU A 85 13.26 1.54 -21.95
C GLU A 85 11.98 1.45 -21.10
N ILE A 86 10.89 0.90 -21.66
CA ILE A 86 9.64 0.63 -20.95
C ILE A 86 9.73 -0.72 -20.24
N VAL A 87 10.17 -1.76 -20.98
CA VAL A 87 10.29 -3.14 -20.48
C VAL A 87 11.23 -3.22 -19.29
N TRP A 88 12.33 -2.48 -19.30
CA TRP A 88 13.37 -2.49 -18.28
C TRP A 88 13.35 -1.22 -17.40
N ARG A 89 12.22 -0.49 -17.37
CA ARG A 89 12.08 0.63 -16.45
C ARG A 89 12.15 0.18 -14.99
N VAL A 90 12.90 0.91 -14.17
CA VAL A 90 12.92 0.72 -12.71
C VAL A 90 11.56 1.08 -12.12
N LYS A 91 11.14 0.35 -11.07
CA LYS A 91 9.90 0.66 -10.37
C LYS A 91 10.06 2.01 -9.67
N ALA A 92 9.16 2.94 -9.98
CA ALA A 92 8.89 4.08 -9.12
C ALA A 92 7.74 3.72 -8.13
N PRO A 93 7.80 4.18 -6.88
CA PRO A 93 6.62 4.30 -6.02
C PRO A 93 5.53 5.16 -6.69
N ILE A 94 4.27 4.96 -6.30
CA ILE A 94 3.15 5.63 -6.99
C ILE A 94 3.20 7.14 -6.76
N GLU A 95 3.54 7.54 -5.54
CA GLU A 95 3.67 8.92 -5.09
C GLU A 95 4.75 9.69 -5.86
N VAL A 96 5.82 9.01 -6.28
CA VAL A 96 6.85 9.57 -7.16
C VAL A 96 6.30 9.70 -8.58
N GLY A 97 5.62 8.67 -9.08
CA GLY A 97 5.05 8.66 -10.43
C GLY A 97 3.92 9.67 -10.63
N THR A 98 3.18 10.01 -9.58
CA THR A 98 2.09 11.00 -9.58
C THR A 98 2.52 12.38 -9.13
N GLY A 99 3.77 12.54 -8.66
CA GLY A 99 4.28 13.83 -8.16
C GLY A 99 3.70 14.25 -6.80
N THR A 100 3.09 13.33 -6.04
CA THR A 100 2.48 13.64 -4.74
C THR A 100 3.48 13.62 -3.58
N THR A 101 4.76 13.42 -3.85
CA THR A 101 5.85 13.56 -2.87
C THR A 101 5.95 14.96 -2.26
N ILE A 102 5.27 15.96 -2.85
CA ILE A 102 5.20 17.34 -2.33
C ILE A 102 4.24 17.50 -1.14
N LEU A 103 3.30 16.57 -0.95
CA LEU A 103 2.21 16.71 0.04
C LEU A 103 2.72 16.89 1.48
N PRO A 104 3.74 16.15 1.96
CA PRO A 104 4.30 16.40 3.29
C PRO A 104 4.77 17.85 3.47
N SER A 105 5.47 18.41 2.48
CA SER A 105 5.96 19.80 2.53
C SER A 105 4.81 20.81 2.49
N LEU A 106 3.79 20.56 1.67
CA LEU A 106 2.59 21.38 1.59
C LEU A 106 1.86 21.46 2.94
N PHE A 107 1.67 20.33 3.63
CA PHE A 107 1.01 20.34 4.93
C PHE A 107 1.91 20.90 6.04
N ASN A 108 3.22 20.71 5.94
CA ASN A 108 4.17 21.32 6.86
C ASN A 108 4.16 22.86 6.81
N SER A 109 3.88 23.47 5.65
CA SER A 109 3.78 24.92 5.51
C SER A 109 2.39 25.48 5.86
N ARG A 110 1.33 24.66 5.73
CA ARG A 110 -0.04 25.10 6.01
C ARG A 110 -0.45 24.96 7.49
N ILE A 111 0.05 23.95 8.18
CA ILE A 111 -0.31 23.66 9.56
C ILE A 111 0.87 24.09 10.44
N SER A 112 0.62 24.94 11.43
CA SER A 112 1.68 25.38 12.36
C SER A 112 2.09 24.25 13.31
N ASP A 113 3.30 24.31 13.87
CA ASP A 113 3.74 23.30 14.87
C ASP A 113 2.93 23.36 16.16
N LEU A 114 2.46 24.55 16.54
CA LEU A 114 1.57 24.75 17.69
C LEU A 114 0.22 24.05 17.45
N GLU A 115 -0.45 24.38 16.34
CA GLU A 115 -1.72 23.74 15.96
C GLU A 115 -1.57 22.23 15.86
N PHE A 116 -0.51 21.75 15.21
CA PHE A 116 -0.25 20.32 15.07
C PHE A 116 -0.10 19.63 16.43
N SER A 117 0.66 20.22 17.35
CA SER A 117 0.89 19.67 18.68
C SER A 117 -0.38 19.63 19.52
N GLU A 118 -1.16 20.71 19.51
CA GLU A 118 -2.43 20.81 20.24
C GLU A 118 -3.44 19.77 19.73
N LYS A 119 -3.69 19.73 18.42
CA LYS A 119 -4.62 18.77 17.81
C LYS A 119 -4.18 17.33 17.98
N LYS A 120 -2.87 17.05 17.83
CA LYS A 120 -2.33 15.71 18.06
C LYS A 120 -2.59 15.24 19.49
N MET A 121 -2.42 16.12 20.49
CA MET A 121 -2.69 15.77 21.89
C MET A 121 -4.19 15.60 22.16
N SER A 122 -5.05 16.48 21.64
CA SER A 122 -6.50 16.37 21.74
C SER A 122 -7.01 15.04 21.14
N TYR A 123 -6.64 14.72 19.89
CA TYR A 123 -7.10 13.49 19.24
C TYR A 123 -6.51 12.21 19.85
N LEU A 124 -5.33 12.27 20.47
CA LEU A 124 -4.82 11.15 21.25
C LEU A 124 -5.67 10.90 22.51
N ASN A 125 -6.09 11.96 23.20
CA ASN A 125 -6.85 11.86 24.44
C ASN A 125 -8.33 11.52 24.21
N GLU A 126 -8.96 12.20 23.25
CA GLU A 126 -10.40 12.10 22.98
C GLU A 126 -10.72 10.88 22.10
N ASP A 127 -9.99 10.74 20.99
CA ASP A 127 -10.29 9.76 19.94
C ASP A 127 -9.42 8.51 20.05
N ARG A 128 -8.37 8.53 20.88
CA ARG A 128 -7.34 7.47 20.98
C ARG A 128 -6.66 7.19 19.64
N VAL A 129 -6.46 8.23 18.84
CA VAL A 129 -5.79 8.15 17.53
C VAL A 129 -4.40 8.78 17.58
N VAL A 130 -3.40 8.02 17.17
CA VAL A 130 -2.00 8.47 17.08
C VAL A 130 -1.79 9.20 15.75
N ILE A 131 -1.72 10.53 15.82
CA ILE A 131 -1.37 11.37 14.66
C ILE A 131 0.15 11.42 14.48
N ARG A 132 0.62 11.09 13.27
CA ARG A 132 2.05 10.84 12.97
C ARG A 132 2.73 12.00 12.23
N SER A 133 1.97 12.79 11.48
CA SER A 133 2.46 13.93 10.70
C SER A 133 1.32 14.91 10.45
N LYS A 134 1.66 16.13 10.00
CA LYS A 134 0.67 17.15 9.59
C LYS A 134 -0.18 16.69 8.40
N GLU A 135 0.39 15.90 7.50
CA GLU A 135 -0.36 15.24 6.44
C GLU A 135 -1.37 14.21 6.99
N HIS A 136 -0.94 13.37 7.95
CA HIS A 136 -1.85 12.43 8.60
C HIS A 136 -2.96 13.16 9.37
N LEU A 137 -2.65 14.28 10.04
CA LEU A 137 -3.63 15.14 10.71
C LEU A 137 -4.72 15.59 9.73
N PHE A 138 -4.31 16.13 8.58
CA PHE A 138 -5.26 16.62 7.58
C PHE A 138 -6.20 15.52 7.08
N TYR A 139 -5.66 14.34 6.74
CA TYR A 139 -6.49 13.20 6.31
C TYR A 139 -7.39 12.68 7.42
N TYR A 140 -6.90 12.68 8.66
CA TYR A 140 -7.68 12.26 9.81
C TYR A 140 -8.87 13.19 10.07
N GLU A 141 -8.71 14.50 9.97
CA GLU A 141 -9.82 15.45 10.17
C GLU A 141 -10.94 15.27 9.12
N ILE A 142 -10.56 15.01 7.85
CA ILE A 142 -11.52 14.66 6.81
C ILE A 142 -12.22 13.34 7.15
N TYR A 143 -11.46 12.30 7.49
CA TYR A 143 -12.03 11.01 7.87
C TYR A 143 -12.99 11.14 9.07
N ARG A 144 -12.57 11.83 10.12
CA ARG A 144 -13.34 12.05 11.35
C ARG A 144 -14.65 12.79 11.07
N SER A 145 -14.64 13.79 10.19
CA SER A 145 -15.85 14.54 9.84
C SER A 145 -16.84 13.75 8.97
N MET A 146 -16.35 12.86 8.10
CA MET A 146 -17.20 12.09 7.18
C MET A 146 -17.67 10.75 7.76
N ILE A 147 -16.80 10.08 8.52
CA ILE A 147 -16.98 8.69 8.96
C ILE A 147 -17.12 8.60 10.49
N GLY A 148 -16.52 9.54 11.22
CA GLY A 148 -16.46 9.53 12.68
C GLY A 148 -15.14 8.96 13.23
N VAL A 149 -15.06 8.90 14.56
CA VAL A 149 -13.89 8.36 15.27
C VAL A 149 -13.77 6.86 15.00
N PRO A 150 -12.59 6.34 14.60
CA PRO A 150 -12.40 4.91 14.40
C PRO A 150 -12.52 4.14 15.73
N TYR A 151 -13.19 3.00 15.71
CA TYR A 151 -13.37 2.14 16.88
C TYR A 151 -13.37 0.65 16.50
N MET A 152 -13.23 -0.21 17.50
CA MET A 152 -13.36 -1.65 17.33
C MET A 152 -14.84 -2.03 17.39
N SER A 153 -15.40 -2.45 16.26
CA SER A 153 -16.75 -3.04 16.22
C SER A 153 -16.73 -4.50 16.70
N ALA A 154 -17.88 -4.99 17.16
CA ALA A 154 -18.03 -6.40 17.53
C ALA A 154 -17.71 -7.30 16.32
N GLY A 155 -16.62 -8.07 16.41
CA GLY A 155 -16.15 -8.92 15.32
C GLY A 155 -14.85 -9.64 15.66
N ASN A 156 -14.42 -10.51 14.74
CA ASN A 156 -13.18 -11.26 14.88
C ASN A 156 -11.98 -10.39 14.47
N GLY A 157 -10.91 -10.38 15.26
CA GLY A 157 -9.68 -9.64 15.00
C GLY A 157 -9.07 -9.02 16.25
N LYS A 158 -8.12 -8.10 16.04
CA LYS A 158 -7.48 -7.28 17.08
C LYS A 158 -7.75 -5.80 16.81
N ALA A 159 -7.67 -4.97 17.85
CA ALA A 159 -7.71 -3.52 17.70
C ALA A 159 -6.37 -3.01 17.15
N CYS A 160 -6.41 -2.06 16.21
CA CYS A 160 -5.23 -1.33 15.78
C CYS A 160 -4.70 -0.48 16.95
N PRO A 161 -3.41 -0.58 17.32
CA PRO A 161 -2.86 0.18 18.44
C PRO A 161 -2.89 1.70 18.20
N ASP A 162 -2.83 2.14 16.94
CA ASP A 162 -2.76 3.56 16.58
C ASP A 162 -4.13 4.23 16.42
N CYS A 163 -5.22 3.48 16.24
CA CYS A 163 -6.52 4.10 15.95
C CYS A 163 -7.74 3.31 16.42
N GLY A 164 -7.55 2.20 17.14
CA GLY A 164 -8.65 1.39 17.64
C GLY A 164 -9.49 0.65 16.59
N SER A 165 -9.27 0.86 15.28
CA SER A 165 -10.00 0.15 14.22
C SER A 165 -9.81 -1.36 14.30
N ASN A 166 -10.83 -2.13 13.90
CA ASN A 166 -10.71 -3.58 13.76
C ASN A 166 -9.73 -3.96 12.65
N VAL A 167 -8.74 -4.80 12.97
CA VAL A 167 -7.78 -5.37 12.00
C VAL A 167 -7.74 -6.89 12.15
N LYS A 168 -7.46 -7.59 11.04
CA LYS A 168 -7.32 -9.06 11.06
C LYS A 168 -6.14 -9.48 11.93
N GLU A 169 -6.27 -10.59 12.66
CA GLU A 169 -5.25 -11.08 13.61
C GLU A 169 -3.83 -11.17 13.04
N ARG A 170 -3.72 -11.67 11.79
CA ARG A 170 -2.43 -11.92 11.11
C ARG A 170 -1.96 -10.78 10.22
N THR A 171 -2.65 -9.64 10.21
CA THR A 171 -2.22 -8.49 9.42
C THR A 171 -1.19 -7.67 10.20
N SER A 172 -0.23 -7.12 9.46
CA SER A 172 0.78 -6.20 9.99
C SER A 172 0.52 -4.75 9.62
N PHE A 173 -0.63 -4.46 8.99
CA PHE A 173 -0.96 -3.13 8.46
C PHE A 173 -2.42 -2.76 8.77
N CYS A 174 -2.65 -1.55 9.30
CA CYS A 174 -3.99 -1.03 9.51
C CYS A 174 -4.55 -0.44 8.22
N LYS A 175 -5.66 -0.99 7.72
CA LYS A 175 -6.33 -0.48 6.51
C LYS A 175 -7.07 0.84 6.70
N THR A 176 -7.28 1.27 7.95
CA THR A 176 -7.93 2.54 8.28
C THR A 176 -6.92 3.66 8.38
N CYS A 177 -5.98 3.56 9.32
CA CYS A 177 -5.04 4.64 9.60
C CYS A 177 -3.67 4.46 8.92
N GLY A 178 -3.37 3.31 8.32
CA GLY A 178 -2.07 3.05 7.69
C GLY A 178 -0.93 2.68 8.63
N ALA A 179 -1.20 2.43 9.91
CA ALA A 179 -0.19 1.99 10.87
C ALA A 179 0.51 0.68 10.43
N TYR A 180 1.84 0.67 10.52
CA TYR A 180 2.70 -0.48 10.20
C TYR A 180 4.05 -0.34 10.92
N PRO A 181 4.57 -1.41 11.54
CA PRO A 181 3.91 -2.70 11.78
C PRO A 181 2.88 -2.63 12.91
N ILE A 182 1.88 -3.53 12.91
CA ILE A 182 0.88 -3.69 13.99
C ILE A 182 0.61 -5.15 14.37
#